data_AF-X0ZL93-F1
#
_entry.id   AF-X0ZL93-F1
#
_cell.length_a   1.000
_cell.length_b   1.000
_cell.length_c   1.000
_cell.angle_alpha   90.00
_cell.angle_beta   90.00
_cell.angle_gamma   90.00
#
_symmetry.space_group_name_H-M   'P 1'
#
loop_
_entity.id
_entity.type
_entity.pdbx_description
1 polymer ?
#
loop_
_entity_poly.entity_id
_entity_poly.type
_entity_poly.pdbx_seq_one_letter_code
_entity_poly.pdbx_strand_id
1 'polypeptide(L)'
;IRREGMFLGINALFTKPAASIGPVIATLIFLAFGFVQGADTQSAEALIGIKILFLLVPAILAAISLIFIYFYPWHGEKLEEMRKKLEEIHKKKLESIR
;
A
#
# COMPACT_ATOMS: atom_id res chain seq x y z
N ILE A 1 6.79 -22.92 14.97
CA ILE A 1 7.54 -21.71 14.54
C ILE A 1 6.54 -20.56 14.46
N ARG A 2 6.69 -19.51 15.29
CA ARG A 2 5.83 -18.31 15.21
C ARG A 2 6.21 -17.50 13.98
N ARG A 3 5.26 -17.25 13.08
CA ARG A 3 5.48 -16.48 11.83
C ARG A 3 5.14 -14.99 11.99
N GLU A 4 4.64 -14.58 13.15
CA GLU A 4 4.17 -13.23 13.45
C GLU A 4 5.24 -12.16 13.18
N GLY A 5 6.47 -12.36 13.64
CA GLY A 5 7.57 -11.40 13.42
C GLY A 5 7.89 -11.19 11.93
N MET A 6 7.79 -12.25 11.13
CA MET A 6 7.98 -12.15 9.67
C MET A 6 6.85 -11.37 9.02
N PHE A 7 5.59 -11.61 9.40
CA PHE A 7 4.44 -10.86 8.89
C PHE A 7 4.49 -9.39 9.29
N LEU A 8 4.82 -9.09 10.55
CA LEU A 8 4.98 -7.72 11.03
C LEU A 8 6.15 -7.01 10.32
N GLY A 9 7.26 -7.70 10.09
CA GLY A 9 8.41 -7.17 9.36
C GLY A 9 8.08 -6.83 7.91
N ILE A 10 7.41 -7.74 7.19
CA ILE A 10 6.97 -7.51 5.80
C ILE A 10 5.96 -6.36 5.75
N ASN A 11 4.97 -6.32 6.65
CA ASN A 11 4.02 -5.22 6.69
C ASN A 11 4.71 -3.87 6.95
N ALA A 12 5.64 -3.83 7.91
CA ALA A 12 6.41 -2.62 8.22
C ALA A 12 7.27 -2.14 7.04
N LEU A 13 7.82 -3.08 6.26
CA LEU A 13 8.62 -2.76 5.07
C LEU A 13 7.82 -1.98 4.02
N PHE A 14 6.54 -2.29 3.84
CA PHE A 14 5.68 -1.58 2.90
C PHE A 14 5.03 -0.34 3.50
N THR A 15 4.56 -0.42 4.76
CA THR A 15 3.81 0.66 5.39
C THR A 15 4.67 1.86 5.77
N LYS A 16 5.92 1.67 6.21
CA LYS A 16 6.79 2.79 6.62
C LYS A 16 7.13 3.72 5.45
N PRO A 17 7.62 3.23 4.29
CA PRO A 17 7.87 4.10 3.14
C PRO A 17 6.58 4.74 2.62
N ALA A 18 5.47 3.99 2.57
CA ALA A 18 4.18 4.53 2.14
C ALA A 18 3.72 5.69 3.04
N ALA A 19 3.89 5.57 4.36
CA ALA A 19 3.59 6.63 5.31
C ALA A 19 4.48 7.88 5.12
N SER A 20 5.74 7.71 4.68
CA SER A 20 6.62 8.84 4.37
C SER A 20 6.28 9.54 3.05
N ILE A 21 5.75 8.82 2.06
CA ILE A 21 5.37 9.39 0.76
C ILE A 21 4.11 10.27 0.87
N GLY A 22 3.15 9.90 1.73
CA GLY A 22 1.89 10.65 1.91
C GLY A 22 2.08 12.15 2.17
N PRO A 23 2.87 12.55 3.20
CA PRO A 23 3.17 13.96 3.47
C PRO A 23 3.87 14.69 2.31
N VAL A 24 4.71 13.99 1.53
CA VAL A 24 5.36 14.59 0.36
C VAL A 24 4.31 14.96 -0.70
N ILE A 25 3.39 14.04 -1.01
CA ILE A 25 2.29 14.29 -1.95
C ILE A 25 1.40 15.43 -1.44
N ALA A 26 1.04 15.42 -0.15
CA ALA A 26 0.24 16.48 0.46
C ALA A 26 0.91 17.86 0.33
N THR A 27 2.21 17.93 0.63
CA THR A 27 2.99 19.18 0.55
C THR A 27 3.04 19.70 -0.89
N LEU A 28 3.28 18.84 -1.87
CA LEU A 28 3.31 19.22 -3.28
C LEU A 28 1.97 19.79 -3.76
N ILE A 29 0.86 19.17 -3.35
CA ILE A 29 -0.49 19.66 -3.67
C ILE A 29 -0.73 21.00 -2.99
N PHE A 30 -0.42 21.13 -1.71
CA PHE A 30 -0.63 22.39 -0.98
C PHE A 30 0.17 23.55 -1.56
N LEU A 31 1.42 23.32 -1.95
CA LEU A 31 2.24 24.31 -2.64
C LEU A 31 1.66 24.69 -4.02
N ALA A 32 1.21 23.71 -4.80
CA ALA A 32 0.66 23.95 -6.13
C ALA A 32 -0.66 24.73 -6.11
N PHE A 33 -1.47 24.57 -5.06
CA PHE A 33 -2.79 25.18 -4.94
C PHE A 33 -2.82 26.40 -3.99
N GLY A 34 -1.66 26.84 -3.50
CA GLY A 34 -1.53 28.06 -2.70
C GLY A 34 -2.15 27.96 -1.30
N PHE A 35 -2.10 26.78 -0.68
CA PHE A 35 -2.56 26.59 0.70
C PHE A 35 -1.74 27.44 1.68
N VAL A 36 -2.43 28.19 2.56
CA VAL A 36 -1.80 29.04 3.57
C VAL A 36 -2.09 28.50 4.95
N GLN A 37 -1.09 27.98 5.65
CA GLN A 37 -1.27 27.44 6.99
C GLN A 37 -1.71 28.54 7.98
N GLY A 38 -2.78 28.27 8.73
CA GLY A 38 -3.26 29.17 9.79
C GLY A 38 -4.06 30.38 9.32
N ALA A 39 -4.36 30.51 8.03
CA ALA A 39 -5.28 31.55 7.57
C ALA A 39 -6.73 31.26 7.99
N ASP A 40 -7.46 32.30 8.41
CA ASP A 40 -8.88 32.19 8.81
C ASP A 40 -9.76 31.65 7.67
N THR A 41 -9.39 31.98 6.42
CA THR A 41 -10.05 31.50 5.20
C THR A 41 -9.02 31.12 4.14
N GLN A 42 -9.30 30.06 3.39
CA GLN A 42 -8.50 29.63 2.24
C GLN A 42 -9.08 30.17 0.93
N SER A 43 -8.24 30.32 -0.09
CA SER A 43 -8.70 30.62 -1.46
C SER A 43 -9.52 29.46 -2.03
N ALA A 44 -10.32 29.73 -3.06
CA ALA A 44 -11.09 28.70 -3.74
C ALA A 44 -10.17 27.62 -4.35
N GLU A 45 -9.00 28.04 -4.84
CA GLU A 45 -7.96 27.17 -5.40
C GLU A 45 -7.37 26.25 -4.32
N ALA A 46 -7.04 26.79 -3.14
CA ALA A 46 -6.53 25.98 -2.03
C ALA A 46 -7.56 24.93 -1.57
N LEU A 47 -8.85 25.27 -1.54
CA LEU A 47 -9.93 24.32 -1.25
C LEU A 47 -10.01 23.20 -2.30
N ILE A 48 -9.75 23.49 -3.58
CA ILE A 48 -9.66 22.44 -4.62
C ILE A 48 -8.48 21.51 -4.33
N GLY A 49 -7.31 22.05 -3.98
CA GLY A 49 -6.15 21.25 -3.59
C GLY A 49 -6.44 20.30 -2.43
N ILE A 50 -7.11 20.79 -1.38
CA ILE A 50 -7.56 19.96 -0.24
C ILE A 50 -8.50 18.84 -0.72
N LYS A 51 -9.50 19.15 -1.55
CA LYS A 51 -10.41 18.13 -2.11
C LYS A 51 -9.66 17.08 -2.92
N ILE A 52 -8.69 17.47 -3.75
CA ILE A 52 -7.86 16.54 -4.52
C ILE A 52 -7.08 15.61 -3.58
N LEU A 53 -6.45 16.15 -2.54
CA LEU A 53 -5.67 15.37 -1.58
C LEU A 53 -6.52 14.33 -0.83
N PHE A 54 -7.73 14.69 -0.39
CA PHE A 54 -8.55 13.81 0.44
C PHE A 54 -9.53 12.92 -0.34
N LEU A 55 -9.88 13.28 -1.58
CA LEU A 55 -10.82 12.50 -2.39
C LEU A 55 -10.12 11.83 -3.57
N LEU A 56 -9.47 12.62 -4.43
CA LEU A 56 -8.97 12.12 -5.71
C LEU A 56 -7.73 11.23 -5.52
N VAL A 57 -6.79 11.63 -4.68
CA VAL A 57 -5.57 10.84 -4.42
C VAL A 57 -5.92 9.46 -3.83
N PRO A 58 -6.72 9.34 -2.74
CA PRO A 58 -7.14 8.05 -2.23
C PRO A 58 -7.95 7.24 -3.25
N ALA A 59 -8.84 7.88 -4.01
CA ALA A 59 -9.64 7.19 -5.03
C ALA A 59 -8.78 6.56 -6.12
N ILE A 60 -7.75 7.27 -6.61
CA ILE A 60 -6.82 6.74 -7.62
C ILE A 60 -6.01 5.59 -7.03
N LEU A 61 -5.47 5.75 -5.82
CA LEU A 61 -4.70 4.68 -5.17
C LEU A 61 -5.55 3.43 -4.91
N ALA A 62 -6.83 3.61 -4.54
CA ALA A 62 -7.79 2.52 -4.38
C ALA A 62 -8.14 1.86 -5.73
N ALA A 63 -8.32 2.64 -6.80
CA ALA A 63 -8.54 2.07 -8.13
C ALA A 63 -7.35 1.24 -8.60
N ILE A 64 -6.12 1.72 -8.36
CA ILE A 64 -4.90 0.98 -8.65
C ILE A 64 -4.81 -0.31 -7.81
N SER A 65 -5.14 -0.26 -6.52
CA SER A 65 -5.11 -1.45 -5.67
C SER A 65 -6.12 -2.51 -6.13
N LEU A 66 -7.30 -2.10 -6.60
CA LEU A 66 -8.29 -2.99 -7.20
C LEU A 66 -7.75 -3.72 -8.43
N ILE A 67 -6.97 -3.05 -9.28
CA ILE A 67 -6.33 -3.69 -10.44
C ILE A 67 -5.40 -4.81 -9.97
N PHE A 68 -4.54 -4.54 -8.98
CA PHE A 68 -3.63 -5.56 -8.44
C PHE A 68 -4.38 -6.73 -7.79
N ILE A 69 -5.45 -6.45 -7.05
CA ILE A 69 -6.29 -7.49 -6.44
C ILE A 69 -6.96 -8.35 -7.52
N TYR A 70 -7.47 -7.73 -8.58
CA TYR A 70 -8.13 -8.42 -9.67
C TYR A 70 -7.20 -9.43 -10.38
N PHE A 71 -5.94 -9.07 -10.58
CA PHE A 71 -4.94 -9.96 -11.19
C PHE A 71 -4.25 -10.92 -10.22
N TYR A 72 -4.47 -10.77 -8.91
CA TYR A 72 -3.84 -11.62 -7.92
C TYR A 72 -4.39 -13.06 -8.02
N PRO A 73 -3.56 -14.11 -8.12
CA PRO A 73 -4.01 -15.48 -8.34
C PRO A 73 -4.53 -16.14 -7.06
N TRP A 74 -5.71 -15.70 -6.61
CA TRP A 74 -6.37 -16.15 -5.39
C TRP A 74 -7.26 -17.40 -5.54
N HIS A 75 -7.37 -18.00 -6.73
CA HIS A 75 -8.20 -19.20 -6.95
C HIS A 75 -7.72 -20.05 -8.14
N GLY A 76 -8.29 -21.26 -8.26
CA GLY A 76 -8.08 -22.17 -9.39
C GLY A 76 -6.68 -22.81 -9.44
N GLU A 77 -6.25 -23.17 -10.64
CA GLU A 77 -5.00 -23.92 -10.87
C GLU A 77 -3.75 -23.20 -10.33
N LYS A 78 -3.67 -21.87 -10.47
CA LYS A 78 -2.53 -21.08 -9.96
C LYS A 78 -2.41 -21.15 -8.44
N LEU A 79 -3.54 -21.13 -7.72
CA LEU A 79 -3.53 -21.29 -6.26
C LEU A 79 -3.05 -22.68 -5.86
N GLU A 80 -3.51 -23.70 -6.58
CA GLU A 80 -3.12 -25.09 -6.34
C GLU A 80 -1.62 -25.30 -6.61
N GLU A 81 -1.08 -24.73 -7.68
CA GLU A 81 0.35 -24.74 -7.99
C GLU A 81 1.17 -24.04 -6.89
N MET A 82 0.70 -22.89 -6.39
CA MET A 82 1.36 -22.18 -5.29
C MET A 82 1.36 -23.01 -3.99
N ARG A 83 0.27 -23.73 -3.69
CA ARG A 83 0.19 -24.63 -2.52
C ARG A 83 1.17 -25.78 -2.62
N LYS A 84 1.24 -26.44 -3.78
CA LYS A 84 2.21 -27.52 -4.04
C LYS A 84 3.65 -27.04 -3.86
N LYS A 85 4.01 -25.89 -4.43
CA LYS A 85 5.33 -25.28 -4.23
C LYS A 85 5.62 -24.99 -2.76
N LEU A 86 4.63 -24.51 -2.00
CA LEU A 86 4.80 -24.24 -0.57
C LEU A 86 5.05 -25.53 0.23
N GLU A 87 4.36 -26.62 -0.09
CA GLU A 87 4.57 -27.94 0.51
C GLU A 87 5.96 -28.49 0.21
N GLU A 88 6.42 -28.38 -1.04
CA GLU A 88 7.78 -28.76 -1.43
C GLU A 88 8.84 -27.99 -0.63
N ILE A 89 8.66 -26.68 -0.45
CA ILE A 89 9.54 -25.84 0.37
C ILE A 89 9.56 -26.34 1.82
N HIS A 90 8.41 -26.67 2.39
CA HIS A 90 8.34 -27.21 3.75
C HIS A 90 9.04 -28.57 3.88
N LYS A 91 8.88 -29.46 2.89
CA LYS A 91 9.53 -30.78 2.86
C LYS A 91 11.06 -30.64 2.80
N LYS A 92 11.58 -29.83 1.87
CA LYS A 92 13.02 -29.56 1.75
C LYS A 92 13.62 -29.00 3.04
N LYS A 93 12.90 -28.10 3.72
CA LYS A 93 13.33 -27.54 5.00
C LYS A 93 13.41 -28.58 6.11
N LEU A 94 12.49 -29.54 6.15
CA LEU A 94 12.53 -30.64 7.12
C LEU A 94 13.70 -31.58 6.84
N GLU A 95 13.95 -31.89 5.58
CA GLU A 95 15.09 -32.71 5.15
C GLU A 95 16.44 -32.04 5.47
N SER A 96 16.57 -30.72 5.33
CA SER A 96 17.82 -30.01 5.64
C SER A 96 18.15 -29.88 7.13
N ILE A 97 17.18 -30.16 8.01
CA ILE A 97 17.36 -30.12 9.48
C ILE A 97 17.69 -31.52 10.04
N ARG A 98 17.48 -32.58 9.24
CA ARG A 98 17.75 -33.97 9.59
C ARG A 98 19.19 -34.36 9.24
#